data_AF-A0A933I6A0-F1
#
_entry.id   AF-A0A933I6A0-F1
#
_cell.length_a   1.000
_cell.length_b   1.000
_cell.length_c   1.000
_cell.angle_alpha   90.00
_cell.angle_beta   90.00
_cell.angle_gamma   90.00
#
_symmetry.space_group_name_H-M   'P 1'
#
loop_
_entity.id
_entity.type
_entity.pdbx_description
1 polymer ?
#
loop_
_entity_poly.entity_id
_entity_poly.type
_entity_poly.pdbx_seq_one_letter_code
_entity_poly.pdbx_strand_id
1 'polypeptide(L)'
;MKKKKLPYFKSDKEFGQFVDSHDMAPYLDDMEPVDQMLLDPKLAQRIRERSKKRLITLRLPVWQVATAKKIAKRENLPYQKVIQAWVDDGLRHEVHGAGYAHQ
;
A
#
# COMPACT_ATOMS: atom_id res chain seq x y z
N MET A 1 -2.81 -22.24 21.31
CA MET A 1 -1.53 -21.47 21.23
C MET A 1 -1.15 -21.05 22.64
N LYS A 2 0.13 -21.14 23.03
CA LYS A 2 0.56 -20.73 24.38
C LYS A 2 0.52 -19.19 24.48
N LYS A 3 -0.38 -18.68 25.32
CA LYS A 3 -0.52 -17.26 25.63
C LYS A 3 0.75 -16.77 26.31
N LYS A 4 1.28 -15.61 25.90
CA LYS A 4 2.50 -15.01 26.47
C LYS A 4 2.18 -13.61 26.95
N LYS A 5 2.84 -13.19 28.03
CA LYS A 5 2.78 -11.82 28.52
C LYS A 5 3.71 -10.94 27.69
N LEU A 6 3.28 -9.71 27.41
CA LEU A 6 4.07 -8.73 26.68
C LEU A 6 5.24 -8.27 27.57
N PRO A 7 6.48 -8.28 27.07
CA PRO A 7 7.62 -7.82 27.86
C PRO A 7 7.59 -6.31 28.07
N TYR A 8 8.31 -5.82 29.08
CA TYR A 8 8.45 -4.40 29.33
C TYR A 8 9.47 -3.78 28.36
N PHE A 9 9.10 -2.68 27.71
CA PHE A 9 9.98 -1.94 26.79
C PHE A 9 10.40 -0.61 27.41
N LYS A 10 11.68 -0.26 27.29
CA LYS A 10 12.22 1.00 27.81
C LYS A 10 12.04 2.15 26.83
N SER A 11 11.74 1.86 25.56
CA SER A 11 11.53 2.86 24.52
C SER A 11 10.68 2.32 23.36
N ASP A 12 10.03 3.23 22.62
CA ASP A 12 9.26 2.90 21.41
C ASP A 12 10.13 2.22 20.34
N LYS A 13 11.42 2.55 20.28
CA LYS A 13 12.36 1.92 19.34
C LYS A 13 12.58 0.44 19.66
N GLU A 14 12.69 0.10 20.94
CA GLU A 14 12.83 -1.28 21.41
C GLU A 14 11.55 -2.07 21.14
N PHE A 15 10.39 -1.45 21.37
CA PHE A 15 9.10 -2.02 21.01
C PHE A 15 9.02 -2.29 19.49
N GLY A 16 9.39 -1.33 18.66
CA GLY A 16 9.41 -1.49 17.20
C GLY A 16 10.28 -2.66 16.74
N GLN A 17 11.49 -2.79 17.30
CA GLN A 17 12.38 -3.92 17.00
C GLN A 17 11.79 -5.28 17.41
N PHE A 18 11.08 -5.31 18.54
CA PHE A 18 10.39 -6.52 18.98
C PHE A 18 9.23 -6.87 18.03
N VAL A 19 8.43 -5.88 17.63
CA VAL A 19 7.33 -6.05 16.66
C VAL A 19 7.83 -6.57 15.32
N ASP A 20 8.96 -6.04 14.82
CA ASP A 20 9.53 -6.44 13.53
C ASP A 20 10.07 -7.88 13.53
N SER A 21 10.49 -8.39 14.69
CA SER A 21 11.19 -9.68 14.83
C SER A 21 10.33 -10.81 15.39
N HIS A 22 9.16 -10.51 15.96
CA HIS A 22 8.31 -11.50 16.64
C HIS A 22 6.88 -11.51 16.10
N ASP A 23 6.24 -12.67 16.16
CA ASP A 23 4.79 -12.78 15.96
C ASP A 23 4.05 -12.15 17.14
N MET A 24 3.18 -11.17 16.88
CA MET A 24 2.39 -10.47 17.89
C MET A 24 1.13 -11.23 18.31
N ALA A 25 0.66 -12.21 17.52
CA ALA A 25 -0.58 -12.94 17.80
C ALA A 25 -0.67 -13.57 19.22
N PRO A 26 0.42 -14.10 19.81
CA PRO A 26 0.39 -14.67 21.16
C PRO A 26 0.21 -13.66 22.30
N TYR A 27 0.35 -12.36 22.03
CA TYR A 27 0.32 -11.27 23.01
C TYR A 27 -0.96 -10.43 22.94
N LEU A 28 -1.87 -10.71 22.00
CA LEU A 28 -3.10 -9.94 21.78
C LEU A 28 -3.99 -9.84 23.03
N ASP A 29 -4.05 -10.91 23.84
CA ASP A 29 -4.84 -10.95 25.08
C ASP A 29 -4.30 -10.02 26.18
N ASP A 30 -3.04 -9.59 26.07
CA ASP A 30 -2.35 -8.72 27.05
C ASP A 30 -2.31 -7.25 26.59
N MET A 31 -2.88 -6.96 25.41
CA MET A 31 -2.98 -5.61 24.85
C MET A 31 -4.31 -4.98 25.23
N GLU A 32 -4.30 -3.67 25.50
CA GLU A 32 -5.53 -2.93 25.71
C GLU A 32 -6.29 -2.78 24.38
N PRO A 33 -7.62 -3.06 24.36
CA PRO A 33 -8.41 -2.81 23.17
C PRO A 33 -8.46 -1.31 22.91
N VAL A 34 -8.09 -0.91 21.69
CA VAL A 34 -8.17 0.48 21.25
C VAL A 34 -9.35 0.62 20.32
N ASP A 35 -10.32 1.45 20.68
CA ASP A 35 -11.55 1.68 19.90
C ASP A 35 -11.29 2.40 18.57
N GLN A 36 -10.17 3.13 18.46
CA GLN A 36 -9.80 3.90 17.27
C GLN A 36 -8.33 3.74 16.94
N MET A 37 -8.04 3.46 15.66
CA MET A 37 -6.67 3.40 15.17
C MET A 37 -6.05 4.80 15.20
N LEU A 38 -5.18 5.05 16.18
CA LEU A 38 -4.43 6.30 16.32
C LEU A 38 -3.28 6.32 15.30
N LEU A 39 -3.57 6.79 14.08
CA LEU A 39 -2.55 7.13 13.10
C LEU A 39 -1.98 8.50 13.43
N ASP A 40 -0.65 8.64 13.39
CA ASP A 40 0.01 9.94 13.43
C ASP A 40 -0.64 10.89 12.39
N PRO A 41 -1.02 12.12 12.77
CA PRO A 41 -1.72 13.04 11.87
C PRO A 41 -0.97 13.33 10.57
N LYS A 42 0.37 13.40 10.61
CA LYS A 42 1.21 13.61 9.41
C LYS A 42 1.19 12.37 8.53
N LEU A 43 1.26 11.17 9.12
CA LEU A 43 1.12 9.92 8.38
C LEU A 43 -0.26 9.81 7.71
N ALA A 44 -1.32 10.09 8.46
CA ALA A 44 -2.68 10.11 7.93
C ALA A 44 -2.83 11.12 6.78
N GLN A 45 -2.24 12.31 6.91
CA GLN A 45 -2.22 13.31 5.84
C GLN A 45 -1.48 12.82 4.59
N ARG A 46 -0.28 12.26 4.75
CA ARG A 46 0.50 11.71 3.61
C ARG A 46 -0.24 10.60 2.88
N ILE A 47 -0.89 9.70 3.61
CA ILE A 47 -1.73 8.64 3.03
C ILE A 47 -2.88 9.27 2.24
N ARG A 48 -3.58 10.24 2.83
CA ARG A 48 -4.68 10.95 2.16
C ARG A 48 -4.21 11.62 0.88
N GLU A 49 -3.10 12.35 0.92
CA GLU A 49 -2.53 13.04 -0.23
C GLU A 49 -2.15 12.07 -1.35
N ARG A 50 -1.48 10.96 -1.04
CA ARG A 50 -1.14 9.92 -2.01
C ARG A 50 -2.38 9.22 -2.59
N SER A 51 -3.46 9.16 -1.83
CA SER A 51 -4.70 8.50 -2.24
C SER A 51 -5.61 9.37 -3.11
N LYS A 52 -5.31 10.67 -3.27
CA LYS A 52 -6.12 11.58 -4.07
C LYS A 52 -6.15 11.12 -5.52
N LYS A 53 -7.35 10.79 -6.01
CA LYS A 53 -7.61 10.42 -7.40
C LYS A 53 -8.68 11.32 -7.96
N ARG A 54 -8.52 11.73 -9.22
CA ARG A 54 -9.57 12.40 -9.99
C ARG A 54 -10.25 11.37 -10.87
N LEU A 55 -11.58 11.30 -10.81
CA LEU A 55 -12.35 10.48 -11.73
C LEU A 55 -12.30 11.10 -13.12
N ILE A 56 -11.94 10.31 -14.12
CA ILE A 56 -11.91 10.71 -15.53
C ILE A 56 -12.60 9.65 -16.38
N THR A 57 -13.09 10.07 -17.54
CA THR A 57 -13.59 9.16 -18.58
C THR A 57 -12.55 9.08 -19.70
N LEU A 58 -12.04 7.89 -19.97
CA LEU A 58 -11.09 7.61 -21.05
C LEU A 58 -11.68 6.57 -21.99
N ARG A 59 -11.64 6.82 -23.30
CA ARG A 59 -12.03 5.84 -24.32
C ARG A 59 -10.84 4.97 -24.66
N LEU A 60 -11.03 3.65 -24.58
CA LEU A 60 -10.03 2.65 -24.94
C LEU A 60 -10.61 1.71 -26.01
N PRO A 61 -9.80 1.25 -26.97
CA PRO A 61 -10.17 0.16 -27.86
C PRO A 61 -10.70 -1.06 -27.10
N VAL A 62 -11.74 -1.70 -27.64
CA VAL A 62 -12.40 -2.86 -27.03
C VAL A 62 -11.40 -3.99 -26.73
N TRP A 63 -10.46 -4.24 -27.63
CA TRP A 63 -9.46 -5.28 -27.47
C TRP A 63 -8.52 -5.02 -26.28
N GLN A 64 -8.18 -3.76 -26.00
CA GLN A 64 -7.32 -3.41 -24.85
C GLN A 64 -8.05 -3.69 -23.53
N VAL A 65 -9.33 -3.32 -23.44
CA VAL A 65 -10.16 -3.60 -22.27
C VAL A 65 -10.31 -5.10 -22.05
N ALA A 66 -10.54 -5.86 -23.13
CA ALA A 66 -10.65 -7.32 -23.06
C ALA A 66 -9.35 -7.97 -22.58
N THR A 67 -8.20 -7.54 -23.10
CA THR A 67 -6.88 -8.04 -22.69
C THR A 67 -6.58 -7.69 -21.23
N ALA A 68 -6.87 -6.46 -20.79
CA ALA A 68 -6.69 -6.05 -19.40
C ALA A 68 -7.51 -6.93 -18.44
N LYS A 69 -8.76 -7.24 -18.79
CA LYS A 69 -9.62 -8.15 -17.99
C LYS A 69 -9.06 -9.57 -17.90
N LYS A 70 -8.48 -10.10 -18.98
CA LYS A 70 -7.86 -11.44 -18.97
C LYS A 70 -6.65 -11.48 -18.04
N ILE A 71 -5.78 -10.47 -18.11
CA ILE A 71 -4.61 -10.34 -17.24
C ILE A 71 -5.04 -10.19 -15.78
N ALA A 72 -6.01 -9.30 -15.52
CA ALA A 72 -6.54 -9.08 -14.19
C ALA A 72 -7.09 -10.36 -13.53
N LYS A 73 -7.81 -11.19 -14.31
CA LYS A 73 -8.31 -12.50 -13.84
C LYS A 73 -7.16 -13.45 -13.47
N ARG A 74 -6.08 -13.47 -14.25
CA ARG A 74 -4.91 -14.33 -13.98
C ARG A 74 -4.19 -13.92 -12.68
N GLU A 75 -4.07 -12.61 -12.45
CA GLU A 75 -3.37 -12.06 -11.28
C GLU A 75 -4.29 -11.89 -10.05
N ASN A 76 -5.57 -12.26 -10.14
CA ASN A 76 -6.60 -12.03 -9.11
C ASN A 76 -6.70 -10.56 -8.65
N LEU A 77 -6.63 -9.62 -9.60
CA LEU A 77 -6.72 -8.18 -9.39
C LEU A 77 -7.92 -7.57 -10.13
N PRO A 78 -8.44 -6.40 -9.70
CA PRO A 78 -9.37 -5.62 -10.51
C PRO A 78 -8.71 -5.12 -11.81
N TYR A 79 -9.39 -5.18 -12.95
CA TYR A 79 -8.80 -4.77 -14.23
C TYR A 79 -8.44 -3.28 -14.27
N GLN A 80 -9.11 -2.44 -13.48
CA GLN A 80 -8.76 -1.02 -13.34
C GLN A 80 -7.38 -0.84 -12.69
N LYS A 81 -6.97 -1.74 -11.79
CA LYS A 81 -5.63 -1.71 -11.16
C LYS A 81 -4.54 -2.03 -12.18
N VAL A 82 -4.80 -3.00 -13.05
CA VAL A 82 -3.89 -3.34 -14.16
C VAL A 82 -3.69 -2.13 -15.08
N ILE A 83 -4.79 -1.46 -15.48
CA ILE A 83 -4.71 -0.25 -16.31
C ILE A 83 -3.95 0.87 -15.59
N GLN A 84 -4.24 1.12 -14.30
CA GLN A 84 -3.53 2.14 -13.51
C GLN A 84 -2.02 1.86 -13.44
N ALA A 85 -1.62 0.61 -13.23
CA ALA A 85 -0.21 0.23 -13.19
C ALA A 85 0.50 0.49 -14.52
N TRP A 86 -0.12 0.19 -15.67
CA TRP A 86 0.47 0.48 -16.98
C TRP A 86 0.57 1.98 -17.26
N VAL A 87 -0.42 2.77 -16.84
CA VAL A 87 -0.34 4.24 -16.95
C VAL A 87 0.81 4.78 -16.09
N ASP A 88 0.94 4.30 -14.86
CA ASP A 88 2.02 4.70 -13.96
C ASP A 88 3.39 4.31 -14.54
N ASP A 89 3.52 3.11 -15.11
CA ASP A 89 4.76 2.62 -15.71
C ASP A 89 5.14 3.44 -16.95
N GLY A 90 4.19 3.69 -17.85
CA GLY A 90 4.41 4.55 -19.02
C GLY A 90 4.84 5.97 -18.62
N LEU A 91 4.17 6.58 -17.64
CA LEU A 91 4.55 7.91 -17.15
C LEU A 91 5.94 7.93 -16.52
N ARG A 92 6.29 6.91 -15.73
CA ARG A 92 7.63 6.79 -15.14
C ARG A 92 8.69 6.65 -16.22
N HIS A 93 8.43 5.82 -17.24
CA HIS A 93 9.34 5.66 -18.36
C HIS A 93 9.62 7.00 -19.05
N GLU A 94 8.58 7.79 -19.34
CA GLU A 94 8.73 9.11 -19.96
C GLU A 94 9.46 10.12 -19.05
N VAL A 95 9.15 10.14 -17.75
CA VAL A 95 9.83 11.03 -16.79
C VAL A 95 11.31 10.67 -16.63
N HIS A 96 11.63 9.37 -16.61
CA HIS A 96 13.01 8.89 -16.55
C HIS A 96 13.75 9.11 -17.89
N GLY A 97 13.07 9.00 -19.04
CA GLY A 97 13.63 9.28 -20.36
C GLY A 97 13.86 10.78 -20.62
N ALA A 98 12.93 11.65 -20.20
CA ALA A 98 13.02 13.09 -20.34
C ALA A 98 14.13 13.72 -19.48
N GLY A 99 14.56 13.04 -18.41
CA GLY A 99 15.72 13.44 -17.59
C GLY A 99 17.07 13.36 -18.32
N TYR A 100 17.15 12.67 -19.46
CA TYR A 100 18.36 12.55 -20.29
C TYR A 100 18.34 13.41 -21.56
N ALA A 101 17.26 14.15 -21.83
CA ALA A 101 17.12 14.97 -23.04
C ALA A 101 17.64 16.42 -22.88
N HIS A 102 18.16 16.79 -21.70
CA HIS A 102 18.69 18.11 -21.39
C HIS A 102 20.00 18.07 -20.59
N GLN A 103 20.99 17.30 -21.06
CA GLN A 103 22.41 17.48 -20.71
C GLN A 103 23.25 17.53 -21.97
#